data_AF-A0A7Y2PIG1-F1
#
_entry.id   AF-A0A7Y2PIG1-F1
#
_cell.length_a   1.000
_cell.length_b   1.000
_cell.length_c   1.000
_cell.angle_alpha   90.00
_cell.angle_beta   90.00
_cell.angle_gamma   90.00
#
_symmetry.space_group_name_H-M   'P 1'
#
loop_
_entity.id
_entity.type
_entity.pdbx_description
1 polymer ?
#
loop_
_entity_poly.entity_id
_entity_poly.type
_entity_poly.pdbx_seq_one_letter_code
_entity_poly.pdbx_strand_id
1 'polypeptide(L)'
;MNEQQILLALGGIGIAALGSQWLAWRLKLPAILFLLLTGILVGPVLGWLDPQELFGPLLMPLVSLSVALILFEGSLTLHLSEWGEIGSVVRRLVTIGALSTWAVITLATHWLLGFDWLLALLFG
;
A
#
# COMPACT_ATOMS: atom_id res chain seq x y z
N MET A 1 -23.90 9.08 -8.17
CA MET A 1 -23.69 7.91 -9.04
C MET A 1 -24.91 6.98 -8.92
N ASN A 2 -25.47 6.49 -10.02
CA ASN A 2 -26.56 5.50 -9.96
C ASN A 2 -26.03 4.15 -9.45
N GLU A 3 -26.86 3.34 -8.79
CA GLU A 3 -26.46 2.03 -8.25
C GLU A 3 -25.81 1.13 -9.32
N GLN A 4 -26.34 1.14 -10.55
CA GLN A 4 -25.77 0.39 -11.68
C GLN A 4 -24.34 0.81 -12.01
N GLN A 5 -24.01 2.11 -11.90
CA GLN A 5 -22.67 2.61 -12.17
C GLN A 5 -21.68 2.17 -11.09
N ILE A 6 -22.11 2.11 -9.82
CA ILE A 6 -21.29 1.61 -8.72
C ILE A 6 -20.97 0.13 -8.94
N LEU A 7 -21.97 -0.68 -9.30
CA LEU A 7 -21.76 -2.12 -9.58
C LEU A 7 -20.82 -2.34 -10.77
N LEU A 8 -20.98 -1.56 -11.84
CA LEU A 8 -20.09 -1.61 -13.01
C LEU A 8 -18.66 -1.20 -12.65
N ALA A 9 -18.50 -0.15 -11.84
CA ALA A 9 -17.19 0.32 -11.40
C ALA A 9 -16.49 -0.72 -10.50
N LEU A 10 -17.20 -1.31 -9.52
CA LEU A 10 -16.66 -2.39 -8.69
C LEU A 10 -16.28 -3.63 -9.49
N GLY A 11 -17.15 -4.04 -10.43
CA GLY A 11 -16.84 -5.13 -11.36
C GLY A 11 -15.61 -4.80 -12.24
N GLY A 12 -15.51 -3.56 -12.71
CA GLY A 12 -14.38 -3.04 -13.45
C GLY A 12 -13.07 -3.08 -12.66
N ILE A 13 -13.09 -2.67 -11.38
CA ILE A 13 -11.93 -2.79 -10.48
C ILE A 13 -11.50 -4.26 -10.37
N GLY A 14 -12.44 -5.18 -10.17
CA GLY A 14 -12.15 -6.62 -10.08
C GLY A 14 -11.49 -7.17 -11.35
N ILE A 15 -12.04 -6.84 -12.52
CA ILE A 15 -11.49 -7.25 -13.82
C ILE A 15 -10.10 -6.64 -14.04
N ALA A 16 -9.92 -5.35 -13.75
CA ALA A 16 -8.64 -4.66 -13.87
C ALA A 16 -7.58 -5.26 -12.94
N ALA A 17 -7.96 -5.64 -11.72
CA ALA A 17 -7.08 -6.31 -10.76
C ALA A 17 -6.65 -7.70 -11.28
N LEU A 18 -7.59 -8.52 -11.77
CA LEU A 18 -7.29 -9.82 -12.36
C LEU A 18 -6.41 -9.69 -13.61
N GLY A 19 -6.70 -8.74 -14.49
CA GLY A 19 -5.89 -8.45 -15.66
C GLY A 19 -4.47 -8.01 -15.29
N SER A 20 -4.34 -7.17 -14.26
CA SER A 20 -3.04 -6.73 -13.73
C SER A 20 -2.23 -7.91 -13.16
N GLN A 21 -2.87 -8.79 -12.38
CA GLN A 21 -2.23 -9.98 -11.82
C GLN A 21 -1.81 -10.97 -12.91
N TRP A 22 -2.69 -11.20 -13.90
CA TRP A 22 -2.39 -12.07 -15.03
C TRP A 22 -1.21 -11.54 -15.86
N LEU A 23 -1.18 -10.24 -16.13
CA LEU A 23 -0.09 -9.60 -16.87
C LEU A 23 1.23 -9.64 -16.09
N ALA A 24 1.17 -9.39 -14.78
CA ALA A 24 2.31 -9.48 -13.88
C ALA A 24 2.93 -10.88 -13.88
N TRP A 25 2.09 -11.91 -13.78
CA TRP A 25 2.51 -13.31 -13.87
C TRP A 25 3.13 -13.61 -15.25
N ARG A 26 2.52 -13.14 -16.34
CA ARG A 26 3.00 -13.39 -17.70
C ARG A 26 4.38 -12.77 -17.96
N LEU A 27 4.61 -11.57 -17.43
CA LEU A 27 5.86 -10.82 -17.56
C LEU A 27 6.88 -11.11 -16.45
N LYS A 28 6.52 -11.95 -15.47
CA LYS A 28 7.35 -12.31 -14.30
C LYS A 28 7.80 -11.09 -13.48
N LEU A 29 6.91 -10.10 -13.34
CA LEU A 29 7.14 -8.90 -12.55
C LEU A 29 6.20 -8.87 -11.33
N PRO A 30 6.53 -8.13 -10.25
CA PRO A 30 5.65 -7.98 -9.10
C PRO A 30 4.28 -7.39 -9.49
N ALA A 31 3.19 -8.02 -9.05
CA ALA A 31 1.83 -7.59 -9.38
C ALA A 31 1.49 -6.17 -8.90
N ILE A 32 2.10 -5.73 -7.79
CA ILE A 32 1.95 -4.38 -7.23
C ILE A 32 2.25 -3.30 -8.27
N LEU A 33 3.20 -3.52 -9.18
CA LEU A 33 3.55 -2.54 -10.22
C LEU A 33 2.39 -2.30 -11.18
N PHE A 34 1.78 -3.36 -11.70
CA PHE A 34 0.65 -3.24 -12.62
C PHE A 34 -0.62 -2.75 -11.93
N LEU A 35 -0.85 -3.15 -10.68
CA LEU A 35 -1.97 -2.65 -9.88
C LEU A 35 -1.85 -1.14 -9.65
N LEU A 36 -0.66 -0.65 -9.27
CA LEU A 36 -0.39 0.78 -9.09
C LEU A 36 -0.54 1.55 -10.41
N LEU A 37 0.08 1.07 -11.49
CA LEU A 37 -0.04 1.70 -12.80
C LEU A 37 -1.48 1.80 -13.27
N THR A 38 -2.24 0.71 -13.15
CA THR A 38 -3.65 0.69 -13.55
C THR A 38 -4.48 1.63 -12.67
N GLY A 39 -4.25 1.66 -11.36
CA GLY A 39 -4.93 2.59 -10.45
C GLY A 39 -4.64 4.05 -10.77
N ILE A 40 -3.39 4.41 -11.05
CA ILE A 40 -3.00 5.78 -11.44
C ILE A 40 -3.61 6.14 -12.80
N LEU A 41 -3.58 5.22 -13.77
CA LEU A 41 -4.14 5.45 -15.09
C LEU A 41 -5.66 5.66 -15.04
N VAL A 42 -6.38 4.74 -14.41
CA VAL A 42 -7.86 4.78 -14.37
C VAL A 42 -8.38 5.88 -13.43
N GLY A 43 -7.65 6.17 -12.36
CA GLY A 43 -7.99 7.22 -11.40
C GLY A 43 -7.57 8.61 -11.90
N PRO A 44 -6.46 9.19 -11.41
CA PRO A 44 -6.12 10.59 -11.67
C PRO A 44 -5.81 10.93 -13.14
N VAL A 45 -5.33 9.98 -13.96
CA VAL A 45 -4.95 10.29 -15.35
C VAL A 45 -6.16 10.32 -16.29
N LEU A 46 -7.01 9.29 -16.25
CA LEU A 46 -8.19 9.19 -17.12
C LEU A 46 -9.46 9.77 -16.48
N GLY A 47 -9.50 9.91 -15.16
CA GLY A 47 -10.67 10.40 -14.42
C GLY A 47 -11.88 9.46 -14.50
N TRP A 48 -11.68 8.18 -14.83
CA TRP A 48 -12.78 7.22 -14.99
C TRP A 48 -13.32 6.70 -13.66
N LEU A 49 -12.48 6.71 -12.63
CA LEU A 49 -12.84 6.22 -11.31
C LEU A 49 -12.39 7.20 -10.25
N ASP A 50 -13.36 7.77 -9.54
CA ASP A 50 -13.13 8.59 -8.36
C ASP A 50 -13.43 7.77 -7.08
N PRO A 51 -12.41 7.41 -6.29
CA PRO A 51 -12.60 6.67 -5.04
C PRO A 51 -13.49 7.42 -4.03
N GLN A 52 -13.41 8.75 -3.98
CA GLN A 52 -14.20 9.57 -3.07
C GLN A 52 -15.68 9.58 -3.49
N GLU A 53 -16.00 9.61 -4.78
CA GLU A 53 -17.40 9.47 -5.21
C GLU A 53 -17.94 8.06 -5.02
N LEU A 54 -17.09 7.04 -5.16
CA LEU A 54 -17.50 5.63 -5.10
C LEU A 54 -17.66 5.11 -3.67
N PHE A 55 -16.73 5.47 -2.77
CA PHE A 55 -16.71 5.00 -1.39
C PHE A 55 -17.03 6.09 -0.35
N GLY A 56 -16.83 7.36 -0.68
CA GLY A 56 -17.12 8.51 0.19
C GLY A 56 -16.60 8.32 1.63
N PRO A 57 -17.47 8.37 2.65
CA PRO A 57 -17.05 8.21 4.05
C PRO A 57 -16.52 6.82 4.39
N LEU A 58 -16.77 5.81 3.55
CA LEU A 58 -16.30 4.43 3.74
C LEU A 58 -14.89 4.21 3.20
N LEU A 59 -14.32 5.15 2.44
CA LEU A 59 -12.99 5.01 1.84
C LEU A 59 -11.92 4.76 2.90
N MET A 60 -11.83 5.65 3.88
CA MET A 60 -10.83 5.57 4.95
C MET A 60 -11.00 4.30 5.82
N PRO A 61 -12.23 3.96 6.28
CA PRO A 61 -12.49 2.68 6.94
C PRO A 61 -12.10 1.46 6.11
N LEU A 62 -12.41 1.43 4.82
CA LEU A 62 -12.11 0.30 3.95
C LEU A 62 -10.62 0.17 3.68
N VAL A 63 -9.90 1.27 3.48
CA VAL A 63 -8.42 1.27 3.39
C VAL A 63 -7.81 0.75 4.68
N SER A 64 -8.26 1.24 5.84
CA SER A 64 -7.78 0.77 7.15
C SER A 64 -8.03 -0.73 7.35
N LEU A 65 -9.24 -1.20 7.04
CA LEU A 65 -9.59 -2.63 7.08
C LEU A 65 -8.72 -3.45 6.13
N SER A 66 -8.50 -2.97 4.91
CA SER A 66 -7.67 -3.66 3.91
C SER A 66 -6.22 -3.77 4.38
N VAL A 67 -5.64 -2.69 4.90
CA VAL A 67 -4.27 -2.70 5.46
C VAL A 67 -4.19 -3.66 6.64
N ALA A 68 -5.17 -3.64 7.55
CA ALA A 68 -5.21 -4.56 8.68
C ALA A 68 -5.29 -6.02 8.21
N LEU A 69 -6.10 -6.32 7.19
CA LEU A 69 -6.21 -7.67 6.63
C LEU A 69 -4.90 -8.13 5.99
N ILE A 70 -4.23 -7.29 5.20
CA ILE A 70 -2.95 -7.61 4.56
C ILE A 70 -1.87 -7.89 5.62
N LEU A 71 -1.78 -7.04 6.65
CA LEU A 71 -0.83 -7.25 7.76
C LEU A 71 -1.16 -8.51 8.56
N PHE A 72 -2.45 -8.80 8.75
CA PHE A 72 -2.91 -10.00 9.44
C PHE A 72 -2.54 -11.27 8.67
N GLU A 73 -2.81 -11.32 7.37
CA GLU A 73 -2.42 -12.42 6.49
C GLU A 73 -0.90 -12.65 6.56
N GLY A 74 -0.11 -11.58 6.45
CA GLY A 74 1.35 -11.66 6.60
C GLY A 74 1.76 -12.23 7.96
N SER A 75 1.10 -11.83 9.05
CA SER A 75 1.41 -12.34 10.40
C SER A 75 1.03 -13.81 10.61
N LEU A 76 -0.03 -14.30 9.98
CA LEU A 76 -0.45 -15.71 10.07
C LEU A 76 0.54 -16.65 9.36
N THR A 77 1.27 -16.16 8.37
CA THR A 77 2.33 -16.93 7.68
C THR A 77 3.64 -16.99 8.47
N LEU A 78 3.73 -16.35 9.63
CA LEU A 78 4.96 -16.26 10.42
C LEU A 78 5.27 -17.56 11.17
N HIS A 79 6.49 -18.09 10.98
CA HIS A 79 6.93 -19.34 11.58
C HIS A 79 7.53 -19.10 12.97
N LEU A 80 6.68 -19.04 13.99
CA LEU A 80 7.10 -18.75 15.38
C LEU A 80 8.13 -19.73 15.95
N SER A 81 8.21 -20.94 15.39
CA SER A 81 9.20 -21.96 15.77
C SER A 81 10.66 -21.55 15.49
N GLU A 82 10.90 -20.67 14.51
CA GLU A 82 12.24 -20.22 14.12
C GLU A 82 12.71 -18.99 14.91
N TRP A 83 11.88 -18.50 15.83
CA TRP A 83 12.12 -17.25 16.56
C TRP A 83 13.36 -17.31 17.47
N GLY A 84 13.74 -18.50 17.94
CA GLY A 84 14.94 -18.70 18.77
C GLY A 84 16.26 -18.39 18.04
N GLU A 85 16.34 -18.69 16.74
CA GLU A 85 17.56 -18.47 15.94
C GLU A 85 17.59 -17.08 15.30
N ILE A 86 16.46 -16.62 14.76
CA ILE A 86 16.41 -15.41 13.92
C ILE A 86 15.81 -14.20 14.67
N GLY A 87 15.11 -14.42 15.79
CA GLY A 87 14.32 -13.40 16.47
C GLY A 87 15.13 -12.20 16.98
N SER A 88 16.38 -12.39 17.39
CA SER A 88 17.27 -11.29 17.80
C SER A 88 17.56 -10.33 16.64
N VAL A 89 17.79 -10.86 15.44
CA VAL A 89 18.04 -10.08 14.23
C VAL A 89 16.77 -9.34 13.82
N VAL A 90 15.63 -10.04 13.76
CA VAL A 90 14.34 -9.43 13.39
C VAL A 90 13.97 -8.31 14.36
N ARG A 91 14.12 -8.54 15.67
CA ARG A 91 13.87 -7.51 16.69
C ARG A 91 14.74 -6.29 16.47
N ARG A 92 16.04 -6.45 16.19
CA ARG A 92 16.93 -5.31 15.89
C ARG A 92 16.54 -4.59 14.61
N LEU A 93 16.15 -5.30 13.55
CA LEU A 93 15.70 -4.71 12.29
C LEU A 93 14.40 -3.90 12.47
N VAL A 94 13.42 -4.44 13.19
CA VAL A 94 12.11 -3.80 13.39
C VAL A 94 12.17 -2.68 14.44
N THR A 95 13.15 -2.69 15.35
CA THR A 95 13.31 -1.61 16.35
C THR A 95 14.36 -0.60 15.93
N ILE A 96 15.64 -0.95 16.07
CA ILE A 96 16.77 -0.06 15.77
C ILE A 96 16.83 0.25 14.28
N GLY A 97 16.63 -0.74 13.41
CA GLY A 97 16.64 -0.55 11.97
C GLY A 97 15.52 0.39 11.51
N ALA A 98 14.28 0.17 11.96
CA ALA A 98 13.16 1.05 11.68
C ALA A 98 13.40 2.48 12.20
N LEU A 99 13.83 2.63 13.46
CA LEU A 99 14.13 3.94 14.05
C LEU A 99 15.25 4.67 13.28
N SER A 100 16.29 3.95 12.87
CA SER A 100 17.38 4.52 12.08
C SER A 100 16.92 4.93 10.69
N THR A 101 16.07 4.14 10.05
CA THR A 101 15.51 4.43 8.71
C THR A 101 14.64 5.67 8.80
N TRP A 102 13.75 5.72 9.79
CA TRP A 102 12.93 6.88 10.13
C TRP A 102 13.79 8.14 10.31
N ALA A 103 14.80 8.08 11.18
CA ALA A 103 15.67 9.23 11.45
C ALA A 103 16.45 9.69 10.20
N VAL A 104 16.98 8.76 9.40
CA VAL A 104 17.72 9.08 8.18
C VAL A 104 16.79 9.71 7.14
N ILE A 105 15.58 9.18 6.94
CA ILE A 105 14.61 9.74 5.99
C ILE A 105 14.13 11.13 6.47
N THR A 106 13.83 11.30 7.76
CA THR A 106 13.48 12.62 8.32
C THR A 106 14.57 13.66 8.08
N LEU A 107 15.83 13.34 8.40
CA LEU A 107 16.93 14.28 8.19
C LEU A 107 17.20 14.56 6.71
N ALA A 108 17.14 13.52 5.87
CA ALA A 108 17.33 13.65 4.44
C ALA A 108 16.24 14.51 3.80
N THR A 109 14.97 14.32 4.17
CA THR A 109 13.85 15.12 3.63
C THR A 109 13.90 16.57 4.10
N HIS A 110 14.28 16.82 5.36
CA HIS A 110 14.47 18.19 5.86
C HIS A 110 15.58 18.93 5.10
N TRP A 111 16.76 18.30 4.93
CA TRP A 111 17.93 18.98 4.34
C TRP A 111 17.95 18.98 2.80
N LEU A 112 17.47 17.91 2.15
CA LEU A 112 17.51 17.80 0.68
C LEU A 112 16.28 18.41 0.01
N LEU A 113 15.11 18.32 0.64
CA LEU A 113 13.83 18.80 0.07
C LEU A 113 13.33 20.10 0.73
N GLY A 114 13.95 20.53 1.83
CA GLY A 114 13.59 21.76 2.53
C GLY A 114 12.25 21.68 3.27
N PHE A 115 11.77 20.48 3.58
CA PHE A 115 10.53 20.29 4.35
C PHE A 115 10.70 20.84 5.78
N ASP A 116 9.65 21.37 6.38
CA ASP A 116 9.69 21.70 7.80
C ASP A 116 9.81 20.42 8.65
N TRP A 117 10.20 20.58 9.92
CA TRP A 117 10.43 19.43 10.81
C TRP A 117 9.21 18.53 11.00
N LEU A 118 7.99 19.08 11.01
CA LEU A 118 6.78 18.29 11.25
C LEU A 118 6.46 17.42 10.03
N LEU A 119 6.58 17.97 8.82
CA LEU A 119 6.44 17.18 7.58
C LEU A 119 7.58 16.17 7.41
N ALA A 120 8.82 16.53 7.74
CA ALA A 120 9.96 15.62 7.67
C ALA A 120 9.82 14.43 8.64
N LEU A 121 9.32 14.66 9.86
CA LEU A 121 9.05 13.61 10.86
C LEU A 121 7.89 12.70 10.46
N LEU A 122 6.91 13.23 9.73
CA LEU A 122 5.79 12.46 9.19
C LEU A 122 6.19 11.60 7.99
N PHE A 123 7.15 12.07 7.19
CA PHE A 123 7.60 11.39 5.98
C PHE A 123 8.59 10.26 6.27
N GLY A 124 9.45 10.46 7.28
CA GLY A 124 10.29 9.38 7.83
C GLY A 124 9.45 8.32 8.50
#